data_AF-A0A1S5QI67-F1
#
_entry.id   AF-A0A1S5QI67-F1
#
_cell.length_a   1.000
_cell.length_b   1.000
_cell.length_c   1.000
_cell.angle_alpha   90.00
_cell.angle_beta   90.00
_cell.angle_gamma   90.00
#
_symmetry.space_group_name_H-M   'P 1'
#
loop_
_entity.id
_entity.type
_entity.pdbx_description
1 polymer ?
#
loop_
_entity_poly.entity_id
_entity_poly.type
_entity_poly.pdbx_seq_one_letter_code
_entity_poly.pdbx_strand_id
1 'polypeptide(L)'
;MACPWKFLFKVKSYQSDLKEEKDINNNVKKTPCAVLSPTIQDDPKSHQNGSPQLLTGTVQNVPESLDKLHVTPSTRPQYVRIKNWGSGEILHDTLHHKATSDFTCKSKSCLGSIMNPKSLTRGPRDKPTPLEELLPQAIEFINQYYGSFKEAKIEEHLARLEAVTKEIETTGTYQLTLD
;
A
#
# COMPACT_ATOMS: atom_id res chain seq x y z
N MET A 1 -27.05 12.98 -37.72
CA MET A 1 -25.94 12.09 -38.11
C MET A 1 -25.86 10.97 -37.08
N ALA A 2 -26.23 9.75 -37.47
CA ALA A 2 -26.34 8.60 -36.58
C ALA A 2 -25.08 7.73 -36.71
N CYS A 3 -24.40 7.44 -35.60
CA CYS A 3 -23.27 6.50 -35.54
C CYS A 3 -23.75 5.05 -35.66
N PRO A 4 -23.24 4.24 -36.61
CA PRO A 4 -23.62 2.83 -36.74
C PRO A 4 -22.45 1.91 -36.42
N TRP A 5 -22.20 1.62 -35.14
CA TRP A 5 -21.26 0.56 -34.73
C TRP A 5 -22.02 -0.57 -34.05
N LYS A 6 -22.51 -1.53 -34.85
CA LYS A 6 -23.03 -2.81 -34.37
C LYS A 6 -21.87 -3.82 -34.38
N PHE A 7 -21.16 -3.93 -33.26
CA PHE A 7 -20.25 -5.04 -33.02
C PHE A 7 -21.07 -6.28 -32.65
N LEU A 8 -21.17 -7.23 -33.57
CA LEU A 8 -21.66 -8.59 -33.31
C LEU A 8 -20.49 -9.41 -32.76
N PHE A 9 -20.40 -9.54 -31.43
CA PHE A 9 -19.56 -10.57 -30.82
C PHE A 9 -20.32 -11.90 -30.83
N LYS A 10 -19.95 -12.77 -31.77
CA LYS A 10 -20.37 -14.17 -31.78
C LYS A 10 -19.45 -14.92 -30.81
N VAL A 11 -19.94 -15.26 -29.63
CA VAL A 11 -19.19 -16.09 -28.67
C VAL A 11 -19.16 -17.51 -29.21
N LYS A 12 -17.96 -17.98 -29.58
CA LYS A 12 -17.68 -19.40 -29.81
C LYS A 12 -17.36 -20.02 -28.46
N SER A 13 -18.28 -20.82 -27.92
CA SER A 13 -17.99 -21.64 -26.73
C SER A 13 -17.05 -22.77 -27.13
N TYR A 14 -15.81 -22.73 -26.68
CA TYR A 14 -14.94 -23.89 -26.67
C TYR A 14 -15.14 -24.62 -25.34
N GLN A 15 -15.66 -25.83 -25.43
CA GLN A 15 -15.72 -26.76 -24.32
C GLN A 15 -14.32 -27.38 -24.21
N SER A 16 -13.58 -27.01 -23.17
CA SER A 16 -12.30 -27.64 -22.85
C SER A 16 -12.52 -28.55 -21.65
N ASP A 17 -12.31 -29.85 -21.86
CA ASP A 17 -12.33 -30.88 -20.83
C ASP A 17 -11.41 -30.51 -19.67
N LEU A 18 -11.95 -30.55 -18.46
CA LEU A 18 -11.22 -30.43 -17.21
C LEU A 18 -10.30 -31.65 -17.05
N LYS A 19 -9.04 -31.52 -17.47
CA LYS A 19 -7.97 -32.36 -16.94
C LYS A 19 -7.48 -31.75 -15.63
N GLU A 20 -7.64 -32.53 -14.58
CA GLU A 20 -7.25 -32.28 -13.20
C GLU A 20 -5.79 -31.78 -13.11
N GLU A 21 -5.62 -30.51 -12.75
CA GLU A 21 -4.31 -29.91 -12.45
C GLU A 21 -4.10 -29.95 -10.93
N LYS A 22 -2.98 -30.55 -10.51
CA LYS A 22 -2.59 -30.67 -9.10
C LYS A 22 -2.21 -29.30 -8.53
N ASP A 23 -2.91 -28.88 -7.49
CA ASP A 23 -2.59 -27.73 -6.63
C ASP A 23 -1.32 -28.05 -5.81
N ILE A 24 -0.24 -27.27 -5.99
CA ILE A 24 1.05 -27.47 -5.30
C ILE A 24 1.24 -26.44 -4.17
N ASN A 25 0.18 -25.80 -3.68
CA ASN A 25 0.38 -24.66 -2.77
C ASN A 25 -0.65 -24.47 -1.65
N ASN A 26 -1.50 -25.45 -1.33
CA ASN A 26 -2.12 -25.43 -0.01
C ASN A 26 -2.58 -26.80 0.52
N ASN A 27 -2.16 -27.12 1.73
CA ASN A 27 -2.40 -28.40 2.39
C ASN A 27 -3.79 -28.47 3.08
N VAL A 28 -4.88 -28.13 2.37
CA VAL A 28 -6.27 -28.28 2.88
C VAL A 28 -7.24 -28.64 1.74
N LYS A 29 -8.04 -29.69 1.95
CA LYS A 29 -9.09 -30.16 1.01
C LYS A 29 -10.24 -29.14 0.91
N LYS A 30 -10.65 -28.77 -0.31
CA LYS A 30 -11.85 -27.94 -0.57
C LYS A 30 -13.09 -28.81 -0.83
N THR A 31 -14.15 -28.56 -0.07
CA THR A 31 -15.52 -29.04 -0.38
C THR A 31 -16.30 -27.88 -1.02
N PRO A 32 -17.07 -28.09 -2.09
CA PRO A 32 -17.75 -27.01 -2.80
C PRO A 32 -19.11 -26.68 -2.16
N CYS A 33 -19.43 -25.39 -2.02
CA CYS A 33 -20.81 -24.97 -1.79
C CYS A 33 -21.15 -23.72 -2.60
N ALA A 34 -22.41 -23.71 -3.04
CA ALA A 34 -22.92 -23.06 -4.23
C ALA A 34 -23.36 -21.61 -4.02
N VAL A 35 -23.44 -20.90 -5.15
CA VAL A 35 -23.98 -19.55 -5.36
C VAL A 35 -25.49 -19.48 -5.08
N LEU A 36 -25.95 -18.43 -4.40
CA LEU A 36 -27.27 -17.80 -4.61
C LEU A 36 -27.19 -16.28 -4.31
N SER A 37 -27.83 -15.47 -5.16
CA SER A 37 -28.06 -14.01 -5.05
C SER A 37 -29.57 -13.76 -4.77
N PRO A 38 -30.13 -12.51 -4.80
CA PRO A 38 -29.88 -11.26 -4.05
C PRO A 38 -31.21 -10.74 -3.37
N THR A 39 -31.39 -9.41 -3.20
CA THR A 39 -32.58 -8.58 -2.78
C THR A 39 -32.64 -8.20 -1.27
N ILE A 40 -32.97 -6.99 -0.74
CA ILE A 40 -33.66 -5.72 -1.14
C ILE A 40 -33.01 -4.49 -0.43
N GLN A 41 -33.23 -3.29 -1.01
CA GLN A 41 -32.94 -1.91 -0.56
C GLN A 41 -33.48 -1.50 0.82
N ASP A 42 -32.83 -0.52 1.47
CA ASP A 42 -33.49 0.65 2.08
C ASP A 42 -32.44 1.73 2.47
N ASP A 43 -32.77 3.00 2.19
CA ASP A 43 -32.09 4.28 2.55
C ASP A 43 -33.25 5.28 2.80
N PRO A 44 -33.12 6.53 3.31
CA PRO A 44 -31.94 7.25 3.83
C PRO A 44 -32.19 8.11 5.10
N LYS A 45 -31.14 8.77 5.62
CA LYS A 45 -31.28 10.11 6.22
C LYS A 45 -29.98 10.93 6.32
N SER A 46 -30.11 12.16 5.82
CA SER A 46 -29.17 13.27 5.69
C SER A 46 -28.92 14.01 7.01
N HIS A 47 -27.68 14.47 7.26
CA HIS A 47 -27.42 15.71 7.99
C HIS A 47 -26.18 16.44 7.45
N GLN A 48 -26.31 17.76 7.45
CA GLN A 48 -25.55 18.74 6.69
C GLN A 48 -24.49 19.49 7.52
N ASN A 49 -23.49 20.02 6.80
CA ASN A 49 -22.81 21.33 6.94
C ASN A 49 -21.88 21.63 8.14
N GLY A 50 -20.70 22.16 7.81
CA GLY A 50 -20.05 23.21 8.62
C GLY A 50 -18.50 23.24 8.63
N SER A 51 -17.90 24.01 7.73
CA SER A 51 -16.56 24.65 7.83
C SER A 51 -16.61 25.90 6.93
N PRO A 52 -15.80 26.97 7.09
CA PRO A 52 -14.57 27.16 7.87
C PRO A 52 -14.57 28.45 8.72
N GLN A 53 -13.49 28.77 9.46
CA GLN A 53 -12.82 30.11 9.44
C GLN A 53 -11.48 30.13 10.21
N LEU A 54 -10.54 30.85 9.60
CA LEU A 54 -9.21 31.32 10.00
C LEU A 54 -9.34 32.71 10.67
N LEU A 55 -8.39 33.15 11.51
CA LEU A 55 -7.85 34.53 11.68
C LEU A 55 -6.79 34.55 12.84
N THR A 56 -5.49 34.73 12.55
CA THR A 56 -4.59 35.90 12.84
C THR A 56 -4.54 36.37 14.30
N GLY A 57 -3.42 36.61 14.99
CA GLY A 57 -1.97 36.64 14.75
C GLY A 57 -1.27 37.22 16.00
N THR A 58 0.05 37.07 16.16
CA THR A 58 1.02 38.11 16.63
C THR A 58 2.44 37.56 16.52
N VAL A 59 3.29 38.38 15.89
CA VAL A 59 4.69 38.17 15.51
C VAL A 59 5.61 38.58 16.66
N GLN A 60 6.65 37.78 16.96
CA GLN A 60 7.90 38.27 17.54
C GLN A 60 9.09 37.67 16.77
N ASN A 61 9.96 38.56 16.27
CA ASN A 61 11.11 38.31 15.41
C ASN A 61 12.38 38.05 16.24
N VAL A 62 13.17 37.01 15.89
CA VAL A 62 14.61 36.82 16.23
C VAL A 62 15.24 35.93 15.13
N PRO A 63 16.51 36.15 14.69
CA PRO A 63 16.85 36.33 13.27
C PRO A 63 17.31 35.09 12.49
N GLU A 64 17.17 35.22 11.17
CA GLU A 64 17.52 34.29 10.10
C GLU A 64 18.98 33.81 10.15
N SER A 65 19.18 32.50 10.35
CA SER A 65 20.41 31.81 9.93
C SER A 65 20.24 31.36 8.49
N LEU A 66 20.92 32.03 7.58
CA LEU A 66 21.01 31.68 6.17
C LEU A 66 21.88 30.43 6.02
N ASP A 67 21.26 29.25 6.14
CA ASP A 67 21.86 28.00 5.68
C ASP A 67 20.93 27.40 4.63
N LYS A 68 21.18 27.75 3.37
CA LYS A 68 20.46 27.20 2.22
C LYS A 68 20.90 25.76 2.03
N LEU A 69 20.25 24.85 2.76
CA LEU A 69 20.21 23.45 2.39
C LEU A 69 19.56 23.37 1.01
N HIS A 70 20.32 22.90 0.03
CA HIS A 70 19.87 22.68 -1.33
C HIS A 70 18.87 21.50 -1.32
N VAL A 71 17.64 21.76 -0.90
CA VAL A 71 16.53 20.80 -1.00
C VAL A 71 16.15 20.72 -2.46
N THR A 72 16.57 19.65 -3.12
CA THR A 72 16.01 19.26 -4.41
C THR A 72 14.51 19.08 -4.22
N PRO A 73 13.65 19.78 -5.00
CA PRO A 73 12.21 19.63 -4.87
C PRO A 73 11.83 18.18 -5.16
N SER A 74 11.15 17.56 -4.19
CA SER A 74 10.58 16.23 -4.36
C SER A 74 9.66 16.24 -5.59
N THR A 75 9.95 15.37 -6.56
CA THR A 75 9.19 15.23 -7.81
C THR A 75 7.85 14.51 -7.62
N ARG A 76 7.50 14.08 -6.39
CA ARG A 76 6.26 13.37 -6.08
C ARG A 76 5.18 14.35 -5.59
N PRO A 77 3.94 14.30 -6.14
CA PRO A 77 2.82 15.09 -5.63
C PRO A 77 2.53 14.78 -4.17
N GLN A 78 2.27 15.82 -3.36
CA GLN A 78 1.95 15.71 -1.93
C GLN A 78 0.71 14.86 -1.63
N TYR A 79 -0.23 14.80 -2.57
CA TYR A 79 -1.36 13.86 -2.53
C TYR A 79 -1.78 13.51 -3.96
N VAL A 80 -2.44 12.36 -4.13
CA VAL A 80 -3.05 11.95 -5.40
C VAL A 80 -4.57 11.95 -5.25
N ARG A 81 -5.28 12.66 -6.13
CA ARG A 81 -6.74 12.71 -6.13
C ARG A 81 -7.33 11.49 -6.84
N ILE A 82 -8.14 10.72 -6.14
CA ILE A 82 -8.85 9.55 -6.65
C ILE A 82 -10.34 9.87 -6.73
N LYS A 83 -10.97 9.58 -7.87
CA LYS A 83 -12.39 9.85 -8.11
C LYS A 83 -13.15 8.55 -8.36
N ASN A 84 -14.22 8.33 -7.60
CA ASN A 84 -15.23 7.34 -7.94
C ASN A 84 -16.21 7.94 -8.95
N TRP A 85 -16.32 7.36 -10.14
CA TRP A 85 -17.21 7.87 -11.20
C TRP A 85 -18.68 7.46 -11.03
N GLY A 86 -18.98 6.43 -10.23
CA GLY A 86 -20.35 5.99 -9.94
C GLY A 86 -21.05 6.85 -8.89
N SER A 87 -20.35 7.20 -7.80
CA SER A 87 -20.89 8.07 -6.73
C SER A 87 -20.52 9.54 -6.88
N GLY A 88 -19.45 9.86 -7.63
CA GLY A 88 -18.86 11.19 -7.69
C GLY A 88 -17.92 11.52 -6.52
N GLU A 89 -17.73 10.61 -5.57
CA GLU A 89 -16.86 10.78 -4.40
C GLU A 89 -15.39 10.98 -4.79
N ILE A 90 -14.68 11.77 -3.98
CA ILE A 90 -13.29 12.15 -4.21
C ILE A 90 -12.47 11.93 -2.94
N LEU A 91 -11.42 11.12 -3.08
CA LEU A 91 -10.46 10.80 -2.03
C LEU A 91 -9.09 11.37 -2.37
N HIS A 92 -8.26 11.58 -1.34
CA HIS A 92 -6.90 12.07 -1.48
C HIS A 92 -5.95 11.06 -0.85
N ASP A 93 -5.13 10.41 -1.67
CA ASP A 93 -4.10 9.48 -1.22
C ASP A 93 -2.85 10.26 -0.81
N THR A 94 -2.44 10.08 0.44
CA THR A 94 -1.16 10.55 0.99
C THR A 94 -0.22 9.40 1.32
N LEU A 95 -0.74 8.18 1.41
CA LEU A 95 -0.04 6.98 1.84
C LEU A 95 0.98 6.51 0.79
N HIS A 96 0.77 6.81 -0.50
CA HIS A 96 1.69 6.48 -1.58
C HIS A 96 3.12 6.99 -1.36
N HIS A 97 3.33 8.00 -0.52
CA HIS A 97 4.67 8.47 -0.13
C HIS A 97 5.50 7.42 0.61
N LYS A 98 4.84 6.52 1.35
CA LYS A 98 5.48 5.44 2.10
C LYS A 98 5.79 4.21 1.24
N ALA A 99 5.47 4.23 -0.06
CA ALA A 99 5.79 3.13 -0.96
C ALA A 99 7.32 3.01 -1.12
N THR A 100 7.86 1.84 -0.77
CA THR A 100 9.30 1.55 -0.72
C THR A 100 9.86 1.01 -2.04
N SER A 101 9.05 0.27 -2.81
CA SER A 101 9.50 -0.37 -4.04
C SER A 101 9.20 0.49 -5.27
N ASP A 102 10.19 0.64 -6.15
CA ASP A 102 9.95 1.15 -7.49
C ASP A 102 9.09 0.17 -8.29
N PHE A 103 7.94 0.66 -8.74
CA PHE A 103 7.05 -0.10 -9.60
C PHE A 103 7.62 -0.16 -11.02
N THR A 104 7.27 -1.21 -11.79
CA THR A 104 7.81 -1.39 -13.15
C THR A 104 7.41 -0.31 -14.16
N CYS A 105 6.41 0.52 -13.86
CA CYS A 105 5.99 1.62 -14.73
C CYS A 105 7.08 2.70 -14.84
N LYS A 106 7.25 3.23 -16.06
CA LYS A 106 8.16 4.34 -16.35
C LYS A 106 7.36 5.57 -16.76
N SER A 107 7.98 6.75 -16.75
CA SER A 107 7.32 8.01 -17.15
C SER A 107 6.71 7.98 -18.56
N LYS A 108 7.21 7.11 -19.46
CA LYS A 108 6.73 6.97 -20.85
C LYS A 108 5.86 5.73 -21.10
N SER A 109 5.73 4.82 -20.15
CA SER A 109 5.04 3.54 -20.38
C SER A 109 4.48 2.94 -19.10
N CYS A 110 3.19 2.54 -19.14
CA CYS A 110 2.52 1.85 -18.05
C CYS A 110 2.58 0.32 -18.27
N LEU A 111 3.01 -0.42 -17.25
CA LEU A 111 3.07 -1.89 -17.24
C LEU A 111 2.05 -2.49 -16.25
N GLY A 112 1.00 -1.76 -15.92
CA GLY A 112 0.02 -2.15 -14.89
C GLY A 112 -0.80 -3.40 -15.22
N SER A 113 -0.84 -3.83 -16.49
CA SER A 113 -1.55 -5.06 -16.92
C SER A 113 -0.66 -6.30 -16.99
N ILE A 114 0.62 -6.20 -16.63
CA ILE A 114 1.53 -7.35 -16.58
C ILE A 114 1.19 -8.20 -15.35
N MET A 115 0.94 -9.50 -15.57
CA MET A 115 0.54 -10.43 -14.50
C MET A 115 1.64 -10.71 -13.46
N ASN A 116 2.88 -10.91 -13.91
CA ASN A 116 4.01 -11.28 -13.06
C ASN A 116 5.17 -10.29 -13.23
N PRO A 117 5.01 -9.01 -12.83
CA PRO A 117 6.07 -8.03 -12.96
C PRO A 117 7.17 -8.28 -11.93
N LYS A 118 8.44 -8.09 -12.33
CA LYS A 118 9.59 -8.32 -11.46
C LYS A 118 9.56 -7.49 -10.17
N SER A 119 8.97 -6.29 -10.18
CA SER A 119 8.84 -5.45 -8.98
C SER A 119 7.94 -6.05 -7.90
N LEU A 120 7.04 -6.98 -8.27
CA LEU A 120 6.15 -7.68 -7.34
C LEU A 120 6.60 -9.13 -7.08
N THR A 121 7.78 -9.52 -7.57
CA THR A 121 8.33 -10.87 -7.40
C THR A 121 9.61 -10.80 -6.57
N ARG A 122 9.64 -11.50 -5.43
CA ARG A 122 10.87 -11.71 -4.66
C ARG A 122 11.52 -13.01 -5.11
N GLY A 123 12.71 -12.91 -5.71
CA GLY A 123 13.51 -14.08 -6.08
C GLY A 123 14.26 -14.70 -4.90
N PRO A 124 14.80 -15.93 -5.07
CA PRO A 124 15.68 -16.55 -4.07
C PRO A 124 16.97 -15.73 -3.90
N ARG A 125 17.63 -15.89 -2.75
CA ARG A 125 18.94 -15.30 -2.45
C ARG A 125 19.91 -16.41 -2.07
N ASP A 126 21.13 -16.34 -2.60
CA ASP A 126 22.22 -17.28 -2.28
C ASP A 126 22.93 -16.94 -0.96
N LYS A 127 22.77 -15.70 -0.50
CA LYS A 127 23.40 -15.14 0.70
C LYS A 127 22.35 -14.49 1.60
N PRO A 128 22.62 -14.41 2.92
CA PRO A 128 21.79 -13.62 3.83
C PRO A 128 21.67 -12.16 3.37
N THR A 129 20.58 -11.50 3.77
CA THR A 129 20.38 -10.07 3.55
C THR A 129 21.51 -9.27 4.21
N PRO A 130 22.14 -8.31 3.52
CA PRO A 130 23.16 -7.46 4.13
C PRO A 130 22.63 -6.72 5.36
N LEU A 131 23.50 -6.51 6.33
CA LEU A 131 23.17 -5.82 7.58
C LEU A 131 22.64 -4.40 7.32
N GLU A 132 23.25 -3.71 6.36
CA GLU A 132 22.93 -2.34 5.97
C GLU A 132 21.54 -2.23 5.31
N GLU A 133 21.04 -3.31 4.70
CA GLU A 133 19.69 -3.38 4.14
C GLU A 133 18.67 -3.80 5.21
N LEU A 134 19.04 -4.78 6.06
CA LEU A 134 18.13 -5.41 7.01
C LEU A 134 17.79 -4.50 8.19
N LEU A 135 18.78 -3.83 8.77
CA LEU A 135 18.59 -3.04 9.99
C LEU A 135 17.60 -1.88 9.79
N PRO A 136 17.69 -1.05 8.73
CA PRO A 136 16.70 0.00 8.49
C PRO A 136 15.27 -0.55 8.29
N GLN A 137 15.12 -1.68 7.59
CA GLN A 137 13.82 -2.31 7.36
C GLN A 137 13.21 -2.85 8.66
N ALA A 138 14.04 -3.44 9.53
CA ALA A 138 13.61 -3.93 10.82
C ALA A 138 13.13 -2.77 11.72
N ILE A 139 13.91 -1.69 11.79
CA ILE A 139 13.54 -0.49 12.56
C ILE A 139 12.24 0.12 12.02
N GLU A 140 12.10 0.27 10.70
CA GLU A 140 10.88 0.77 10.06
C GLU A 140 9.66 -0.08 10.43
N PHE A 141 9.79 -1.41 10.37
CA PHE A 141 8.71 -2.33 10.74
C PHE A 141 8.35 -2.24 12.23
N ILE A 142 9.33 -2.23 13.13
CA ILE A 142 9.08 -2.10 14.58
C ILE A 142 8.39 -0.76 14.90
N ASN A 143 8.80 0.33 14.25
CA ASN A 143 8.13 1.62 14.37
C ASN A 143 6.69 1.58 13.84
N GLN A 144 6.44 0.87 12.74
CA GLN A 144 5.09 0.66 12.22
C GLN A 144 4.23 -0.15 13.19
N TYR A 145 4.78 -1.21 13.78
CA TYR A 145 4.07 -2.05 14.77
C TYR A 145 3.71 -1.26 16.02
N TYR A 146 4.67 -0.62 16.68
CA TYR A 146 4.41 0.15 17.90
C TYR A 146 3.60 1.42 17.63
N GLY A 147 3.71 2.01 16.43
CA GLY A 147 2.87 3.12 16.00
C GLY A 147 1.42 2.73 15.68
N SER A 148 1.10 1.44 15.57
CA SER A 148 -0.26 0.97 15.32
C SER A 148 -1.12 0.89 16.60
N PHE A 149 -0.49 0.87 17.77
CA PHE A 149 -1.21 0.87 19.04
C PHE A 149 -1.93 2.19 19.26
N LYS A 150 -3.16 2.11 19.75
CA LYS A 150 -3.92 3.30 20.17
C LYS A 150 -3.25 4.04 21.33
N GLU A 151 -2.64 3.28 22.23
CA GLU A 151 -1.90 3.79 23.39
C GLU A 151 -0.40 3.57 23.17
N ALA A 152 0.39 4.64 23.31
CA ALA A 152 1.82 4.58 23.05
C ALA A 152 2.55 3.80 24.15
N LYS A 153 3.17 2.69 23.76
CA LYS A 153 3.99 1.85 24.63
C LYS A 153 5.48 2.17 24.47
N ILE A 154 5.86 3.36 24.91
CA ILE A 154 7.19 3.95 24.60
C ILE A 154 8.33 3.07 25.13
N GLU A 155 8.22 2.56 26.36
CA GLU A 155 9.27 1.73 26.97
C GLU A 155 9.45 0.39 26.24
N GLU A 156 8.35 -0.31 25.96
CA GLU A 156 8.37 -1.58 25.21
C GLU A 156 8.92 -1.38 23.78
N HIS A 157 8.54 -0.26 23.14
CA HIS A 157 9.01 0.11 21.80
C HIS A 157 10.54 0.29 21.77
N LEU A 158 11.08 1.11 22.67
CA LEU A 158 12.53 1.36 22.74
C LEU A 158 13.30 0.10 23.10
N ALA A 159 12.82 -0.69 24.07
CA ALA A 159 13.43 -1.95 24.44
C ALA A 159 13.47 -2.94 23.26
N ARG A 160 12.39 -3.00 22.46
CA ARG A 160 12.35 -3.86 21.28
C ARG A 160 13.27 -3.39 20.17
N LEU A 161 13.38 -2.09 19.92
CA LEU A 161 14.33 -1.53 18.97
C LEU A 161 15.77 -1.88 19.33
N GLU A 162 16.15 -1.72 20.61
CA GLU A 162 17.49 -2.07 21.09
C GLU A 162 17.76 -3.58 20.96
N ALA A 163 16.81 -4.41 21.38
CA ALA A 163 16.94 -5.86 21.29
C ALA A 163 17.13 -6.34 19.86
N VAL A 164 16.29 -5.87 18.93
CA VAL A 164 16.38 -6.23 17.50
C VAL A 164 17.70 -5.73 16.91
N THR A 165 18.12 -4.49 17.22
CA THR A 165 19.39 -3.97 16.71
C THR A 165 20.58 -4.84 17.14
N LYS A 166 20.65 -5.19 18.43
CA LYS A 166 21.71 -6.08 18.96
C LYS A 166 21.65 -7.49 18.37
N GLU A 167 20.46 -8.06 18.21
CA GLU A 167 20.29 -9.40 17.63
C GLU A 167 20.80 -9.44 16.18
N ILE A 168 20.49 -8.43 15.38
CA ILE A 168 20.95 -8.33 14.00
C ILE A 168 22.47 -8.13 13.95
N GLU A 169 23.05 -7.26 14.77
CA GLU A 169 24.50 -7.03 14.81
C GLU A 169 25.29 -8.27 15.21
N THR A 170 24.75 -9.08 16.13
CA THR A 170 25.45 -10.26 16.67
C THR A 170 25.22 -11.53 15.86
N THR A 171 24.02 -11.73 15.32
CA THR A 171 23.63 -12.97 14.63
C THR A 171 23.51 -12.81 13.11
N GLY A 172 23.44 -11.58 12.61
CA GLY A 172 23.16 -11.26 11.22
C GLY A 172 21.68 -11.34 10.83
N THR A 173 20.77 -11.62 11.78
CA THR A 173 19.31 -11.68 11.55
C THR A 173 18.55 -11.38 12.84
N TYR A 174 17.22 -11.40 12.81
CA TYR A 174 16.39 -11.32 14.01
C TYR A 174 15.13 -12.18 13.89
N GLN A 175 14.50 -12.48 15.02
CA GLN A 175 13.22 -13.19 15.07
C GLN A 175 12.05 -12.26 15.42
N LEU A 176 10.92 -12.49 14.75
CA LEU A 176 9.64 -11.83 15.08
C LEU A 176 8.96 -12.51 16.27
N THR A 177 8.18 -11.73 17.01
CA THR A 177 7.29 -12.22 18.08
C THR A 177 5.92 -12.59 17.52
N LEU A 178 5.13 -13.36 18.27
CA LEU A 178 3.84 -13.90 17.81
C LEU A 178 2.67 -12.91 17.84
N ASP A 179 2.68 -11.97 18.80
CA ASP A 179 1.56 -11.07 19.16
C ASP A 179 0.71 -10.52 18.00
#